data_AF-A0A960AMQ5-F1
#
_entry.id   AF-A0A960AMQ5-F1
#
_cell.length_a   1.000
_cell.length_b   1.000
_cell.length_c   1.000
_cell.angle_alpha   90.00
_cell.angle_beta   90.00
_cell.angle_gamma   90.00
#
_symmetry.space_group_name_H-M   'P 1'
#
loop_
_entity.id
_entity.type
_entity.pdbx_description
1 polymer ?
#
loop_
_entity_poly.entity_id
_entity_poly.type
_entity_poly.pdbx_seq_one_letter_code
_entity_poly.pdbx_strand_id
1 'polypeptide(L)'
;PFGIDDSTLKEGFAGTMPRAALFEKCDIVLLPKPTEQDFAFFRDGLVVWGWPHCVQGEPITQQAIDKKMTFIAWEAMHGYHRDGSWAYHTFHKNNEMAGYCSVLHALSLAGFTGHYGNPTRKAAVISFGSTARGAVHALTGLGFSDITVFTQRAVQAVTTQIPGLHYLEYTDPDGSGKNLEIYDHITDTNHESFADKLCEFDVI
;
A
#
# COMPACT_ATOMS: atom_id res chain seq x y z
N PRO A 1 14.71 -9.69 -14.65
CA PRO A 1 13.98 -9.07 -13.51
C PRO A 1 14.74 -9.32 -12.20
N PHE A 2 14.81 -8.35 -11.30
CA PHE A 2 15.53 -8.42 -10.00
C PHE A 2 17.03 -8.73 -10.02
N GLY A 3 17.65 -8.93 -11.19
CA GLY A 3 19.10 -9.17 -11.31
C GLY A 3 19.57 -10.52 -10.75
N ILE A 4 18.66 -11.51 -10.65
CA ILE A 4 18.98 -12.86 -10.15
C ILE A 4 19.00 -13.83 -11.32
N ASP A 5 20.09 -14.57 -11.47
CA ASP A 5 20.25 -15.58 -12.52
C ASP A 5 19.61 -16.91 -12.14
N ASP A 6 19.14 -17.65 -13.16
CA ASP A 6 18.57 -18.99 -13.00
C ASP A 6 19.53 -19.98 -12.32
N SER A 7 20.85 -19.80 -12.47
CA SER A 7 21.85 -20.62 -11.78
C SER A 7 21.77 -20.44 -10.27
N THR A 8 21.56 -19.21 -9.79
CA THR A 8 21.41 -18.91 -8.36
C THR A 8 20.16 -19.57 -7.80
N LEU A 9 19.06 -19.60 -8.57
CA LEU A 9 17.84 -20.29 -8.13
C LEU A 9 18.03 -21.80 -8.03
N LYS A 10 18.82 -22.41 -8.91
CA LYS A 10 19.08 -23.87 -8.91
C LYS A 10 19.88 -24.35 -7.70
N GLU A 11 20.61 -23.46 -7.02
CA GLU A 11 21.37 -23.83 -5.82
C GLU A 11 20.47 -24.05 -4.59
N GLY A 12 19.33 -23.34 -4.51
CA GLY A 12 18.43 -23.37 -3.34
C GLY A 12 17.02 -23.93 -3.60
N PHE A 13 16.65 -24.16 -4.87
CA PHE A 13 15.32 -24.61 -5.27
C PHE A 13 15.40 -25.81 -6.23
N ALA A 14 14.25 -26.44 -6.50
CA ALA A 14 14.15 -27.62 -7.36
C ALA A 14 14.53 -27.36 -8.85
N GLY A 15 14.77 -26.11 -9.23
CA GLY A 15 15.22 -25.72 -10.56
C GLY A 15 14.36 -24.63 -11.20
N THR A 16 14.51 -24.45 -12.51
CA THR A 16 13.77 -23.48 -13.31
C THR A 16 13.07 -24.16 -14.48
N MET A 17 11.92 -23.61 -14.89
CA MET A 17 11.09 -24.15 -15.96
C MET A 17 10.34 -23.01 -16.67
N PRO A 18 10.05 -23.13 -17.99
CA PRO A 18 9.19 -22.16 -18.66
C PRO A 18 7.82 -22.03 -18.00
N ARG A 19 7.24 -20.83 -18.04
CA ARG A 19 5.97 -20.48 -17.40
C ARG A 19 4.86 -21.49 -17.69
N ALA A 20 4.60 -21.81 -18.97
CA ALA A 20 3.53 -22.73 -19.35
C ALA A 20 3.66 -24.11 -18.69
N ALA A 21 4.89 -24.64 -18.61
CA ALA A 21 5.15 -25.94 -18.02
C ALA A 21 5.04 -25.91 -16.47
N LEU A 22 5.24 -24.77 -15.82
CA LEU A 22 4.92 -24.60 -14.39
C LEU A 22 3.41 -24.77 -14.15
N PHE A 23 2.56 -24.12 -14.95
CA PHE A 23 1.11 -24.27 -14.82
C PHE A 23 0.60 -25.68 -15.12
N GLU A 24 1.24 -26.36 -16.08
CA GLU A 24 0.91 -27.73 -16.45
C GLU A 24 1.24 -28.72 -15.32
N LYS A 25 2.40 -28.57 -14.66
CA LYS A 25 2.94 -29.57 -13.73
C LYS A 25 2.68 -29.28 -12.25
N CYS A 26 2.49 -28.02 -11.87
CA CYS A 26 2.35 -27.64 -10.46
C CYS A 26 0.89 -27.56 -10.05
N ASP A 27 0.55 -28.14 -8.91
CA ASP A 27 -0.81 -28.07 -8.32
C ASP A 27 -1.10 -26.72 -7.67
N ILE A 28 -0.05 -26.05 -7.19
CA ILE A 28 -0.10 -24.72 -6.60
C ILE A 28 0.86 -23.82 -7.36
N VAL A 29 0.37 -22.69 -7.84
CA VAL A 29 1.17 -21.66 -8.51
C VAL A 29 1.13 -20.39 -7.69
N LEU A 30 2.30 -19.97 -7.19
CA LEU A 30 2.47 -18.65 -6.59
C LEU A 30 2.57 -17.63 -7.73
N LEU A 31 1.55 -16.80 -7.87
CA LEU A 31 1.42 -15.81 -8.93
C LEU A 31 0.97 -14.50 -8.30
N PRO A 32 1.89 -13.56 -8.00
CA PRO A 32 1.58 -12.38 -7.21
C PRO A 32 0.40 -11.59 -7.76
N LYS A 33 0.32 -11.39 -9.07
CA LYS A 33 -0.79 -10.68 -9.71
C LYS A 33 -1.18 -11.41 -11.00
N PRO A 34 -2.18 -12.30 -10.97
CA PRO A 34 -2.71 -12.90 -12.19
C PRO A 34 -3.31 -11.83 -13.10
N THR A 35 -3.12 -12.01 -14.40
CA THR A 35 -3.65 -11.16 -15.46
C THR A 35 -4.46 -11.99 -16.45
N GLU A 36 -5.20 -11.37 -17.36
CA GLU A 36 -5.99 -12.10 -18.37
C GLU A 36 -5.14 -12.98 -19.28
N GLN A 37 -3.88 -12.59 -19.53
CA GLN A 37 -2.93 -13.41 -20.29
C GLN A 37 -2.63 -14.75 -19.60
N ASP A 38 -2.85 -14.84 -18.29
CA ASP A 38 -2.60 -16.04 -17.52
C ASP A 38 -3.74 -17.06 -17.61
N PHE A 39 -4.94 -16.63 -18.02
CA PHE A 39 -6.13 -17.48 -18.02
C PHE A 39 -5.98 -18.67 -18.97
N ALA A 40 -5.23 -18.50 -20.06
CA ALA A 40 -4.91 -19.57 -21.00
C ALA A 40 -4.12 -20.72 -20.35
N PHE A 41 -3.42 -20.47 -19.24
CA PHE A 41 -2.68 -21.48 -18.49
C PHE A 41 -3.48 -22.08 -17.32
N PHE A 42 -4.66 -21.53 -17.01
CA PHE A 42 -5.48 -22.05 -15.93
C PHE A 42 -6.10 -23.39 -16.32
N ARG A 43 -5.94 -24.37 -15.43
CA ARG A 43 -6.45 -25.73 -15.55
C ARG A 43 -7.41 -26.07 -14.43
N ASP A 44 -8.17 -27.12 -14.65
CA ASP A 44 -9.15 -27.59 -13.67
C ASP A 44 -8.47 -27.91 -12.33
N GLY A 45 -9.04 -27.39 -11.24
CA GLY A 45 -8.56 -27.62 -9.88
C GLY A 45 -7.27 -26.91 -9.49
N LEU A 46 -6.70 -26.04 -10.34
CA LEU A 46 -5.46 -25.32 -10.03
C LEU A 46 -5.62 -24.44 -8.78
N VAL A 47 -4.61 -24.44 -7.91
CA VAL A 47 -4.52 -23.49 -6.80
C VAL A 47 -3.63 -22.31 -7.20
N VAL A 48 -4.15 -21.08 -7.09
CA VAL A 48 -3.35 -19.86 -7.28
C VAL A 48 -3.18 -19.14 -5.95
N TRP A 49 -1.95 -18.76 -5.63
CA TRP A 49 -1.60 -18.02 -4.42
C TRP A 49 -1.03 -16.64 -4.79
N GLY A 50 -1.79 -15.57 -4.53
CA GLY A 50 -1.48 -14.23 -5.02
C GLY A 50 -2.60 -13.22 -4.75
N TRP A 51 -2.60 -12.08 -5.44
CA TRP A 51 -3.66 -11.06 -5.43
C TRP A 51 -4.63 -11.22 -6.62
N PRO A 52 -5.60 -12.15 -6.58
CA PRO A 52 -6.55 -12.35 -7.68
C PRO A 52 -7.55 -11.20 -7.84
N HIS A 53 -7.85 -10.45 -6.76
CA HIS A 53 -8.81 -9.35 -6.77
C HIS A 53 -10.20 -9.75 -7.31
N CYS A 54 -10.71 -10.91 -6.89
CA CYS A 54 -11.98 -11.45 -7.39
C CYS A 54 -13.18 -10.52 -7.18
N VAL A 55 -13.19 -9.74 -6.10
CA VAL A 55 -14.29 -8.79 -5.80
C VAL A 55 -14.44 -7.74 -6.90
N GLN A 56 -13.33 -7.29 -7.48
CA GLN A 56 -13.31 -6.29 -8.56
C GLN A 56 -13.13 -6.92 -9.95
N GLY A 57 -12.71 -8.18 -10.02
CA GLY A 57 -12.33 -8.89 -11.24
C GLY A 57 -13.33 -9.97 -11.62
N GLU A 58 -14.37 -9.60 -12.38
CA GLU A 58 -15.34 -10.57 -12.92
C GLU A 58 -14.67 -11.64 -13.81
N PRO A 59 -13.77 -11.32 -14.78
CA PRO A 59 -13.22 -12.34 -15.66
C PRO A 59 -12.41 -13.43 -14.93
N ILE A 60 -11.55 -13.04 -13.99
CA ILE A 60 -10.76 -14.01 -13.20
C ILE A 60 -11.65 -14.82 -12.26
N THR A 61 -12.71 -14.23 -11.73
CA THR A 61 -13.69 -14.91 -10.89
C THR A 61 -14.42 -15.97 -11.70
N GLN A 62 -14.84 -15.64 -12.93
CA GLN A 62 -15.49 -16.60 -13.82
C GLN A 62 -14.55 -17.76 -14.17
N GLN A 63 -13.27 -17.48 -14.48
CA GLN A 63 -12.28 -18.54 -14.69
C GLN A 63 -12.15 -19.47 -13.49
N ALA A 64 -12.13 -18.91 -12.26
CA ALA A 64 -12.02 -19.69 -11.05
C ALA A 64 -13.22 -20.63 -10.85
N ILE A 65 -14.42 -20.15 -11.15
CA ILE A 65 -15.67 -20.94 -11.06
C ILE A 65 -15.65 -22.06 -12.11
N ASP A 66 -15.46 -21.70 -13.39
CA ASP A 66 -15.56 -22.63 -14.53
C ASP A 66 -14.57 -23.79 -14.38
N LYS A 67 -13.36 -23.49 -13.93
CA LYS A 67 -12.27 -24.45 -13.76
C LYS A 67 -12.17 -25.01 -12.35
N LYS A 68 -13.12 -24.71 -11.45
CA LYS A 68 -13.12 -25.18 -10.05
C LYS A 68 -11.78 -24.93 -9.34
N MET A 69 -11.19 -23.76 -9.58
CA MET A 69 -9.90 -23.38 -9.02
C MET A 69 -10.05 -23.02 -7.53
N THR A 70 -8.93 -23.04 -6.82
CA THR A 70 -8.84 -22.50 -5.45
C THR A 70 -7.91 -21.31 -5.42
N PHE A 71 -8.34 -20.21 -4.81
CA PHE A 71 -7.48 -19.04 -4.60
C PHE A 71 -7.12 -18.86 -3.14
N ILE A 72 -5.82 -18.73 -2.87
CA ILE A 72 -5.31 -18.22 -1.61
C ILE A 72 -5.04 -16.73 -1.84
N ALA A 73 -6.02 -15.89 -1.49
CA ALA A 73 -6.03 -14.47 -1.84
C ALA A 73 -5.23 -13.63 -0.84
N TRP A 74 -4.10 -13.06 -1.28
CA TRP A 74 -3.20 -12.24 -0.47
C TRP A 74 -3.89 -10.99 0.07
N GLU A 75 -4.86 -10.41 -0.62
CA GLU A 75 -5.65 -9.26 -0.17
C GLU A 75 -6.48 -9.56 1.08
N ALA A 76 -6.83 -10.84 1.32
CA ALA A 76 -7.63 -11.28 2.46
C ALA A 76 -6.80 -11.96 3.57
N MET A 77 -5.46 -11.91 3.49
CA MET A 77 -4.57 -12.50 4.50
C MET A 77 -4.26 -11.49 5.61
N HIS A 78 -4.69 -11.81 6.84
CA HIS A 78 -4.52 -10.93 8.00
C HIS A 78 -4.01 -11.69 9.23
N GLY A 79 -3.22 -10.98 10.04
CA GLY A 79 -2.95 -11.36 11.43
C GLY A 79 -4.04 -10.83 12.34
N TYR A 80 -4.39 -11.61 13.37
CA TYR A 80 -5.41 -11.26 14.36
C TYR A 80 -4.82 -11.33 15.77
N HIS A 81 -5.34 -10.49 16.67
CA HIS A 81 -5.05 -10.58 18.10
C HIS A 81 -5.75 -11.79 18.72
N ARG A 82 -5.40 -12.13 19.98
CA ARG A 82 -5.98 -13.29 20.68
C ARG A 82 -7.50 -13.17 20.92
N ASP A 83 -8.01 -11.94 20.99
CA ASP A 83 -9.44 -11.64 21.13
C ASP A 83 -10.20 -11.68 19.80
N GLY A 84 -9.53 -12.03 18.69
CA GLY A 84 -10.12 -12.08 17.35
C GLY A 84 -10.21 -10.72 16.65
N SER A 85 -9.76 -9.63 17.28
CA SER A 85 -9.69 -8.33 16.62
C SER A 85 -8.60 -8.30 15.55
N TRP A 86 -8.85 -7.55 14.48
CA TRP A 86 -7.91 -7.41 13.37
C TRP A 86 -6.62 -6.72 13.84
N ALA A 87 -5.45 -7.27 13.48
CA ALA A 87 -4.16 -6.70 13.86
C ALA A 87 -3.44 -6.03 12.68
N TYR A 88 -3.16 -6.79 11.60
CA TYR A 88 -2.45 -6.28 10.43
C TYR A 88 -2.71 -7.12 9.18
N HIS A 89 -2.46 -6.54 8.00
CA HIS A 89 -2.43 -7.28 6.74
C HIS A 89 -1.09 -8.00 6.57
N THR A 90 -1.09 -9.28 6.19
CA THR A 90 0.14 -10.09 6.12
C THR A 90 1.21 -9.46 5.23
N PHE A 91 0.81 -8.81 4.13
CA PHE A 91 1.74 -8.13 3.22
C PHE A 91 1.86 -6.62 3.47
N HIS A 92 1.67 -6.17 4.71
CA HIS A 92 1.79 -4.75 5.08
C HIS A 92 3.15 -4.13 4.71
N LYS A 93 4.24 -4.92 4.70
CA LYS A 93 5.56 -4.45 4.23
C LYS A 93 5.61 -4.14 2.73
N ASN A 94 4.85 -4.86 1.91
CA ASN A 94 4.68 -4.51 0.50
C ASN A 94 3.98 -3.16 0.34
N ASN A 95 2.96 -2.90 1.16
CA ASN A 95 2.26 -1.61 1.17
C ASN A 95 3.19 -0.47 1.62
N GLU A 96 3.99 -0.71 2.68
CA GLU A 96 5.04 0.24 3.10
C GLU A 96 6.05 0.51 1.98
N MET A 97 6.53 -0.51 1.28
CA MET A 97 7.41 -0.32 0.12
C MET A 97 6.75 0.53 -0.98
N ALA A 98 5.46 0.30 -1.27
CA ALA A 98 4.74 1.11 -2.25
C ALA A 98 4.72 2.60 -1.87
N GLY A 99 4.46 2.91 -0.61
CA GLY A 99 4.52 4.28 -0.11
C GLY A 99 5.92 4.89 -0.19
N TYR A 100 6.94 4.14 0.22
CA TYR A 100 8.33 4.58 0.17
C TYR A 100 8.77 4.89 -1.28
N CYS A 101 8.49 3.97 -2.21
CA CYS A 101 8.80 4.13 -3.63
C CYS A 101 8.02 5.28 -4.26
N SER A 102 6.78 5.54 -3.83
CA SER A 102 5.98 6.66 -4.35
C SER A 102 6.64 8.01 -4.08
N VAL A 103 7.19 8.20 -2.87
CA VAL A 103 7.92 9.43 -2.49
C VAL A 103 9.20 9.56 -3.30
N LEU A 104 10.00 8.49 -3.41
CA LEU A 104 11.21 8.51 -4.24
C LEU A 104 10.89 8.91 -5.68
N HIS A 105 9.83 8.32 -6.25
CA HIS A 105 9.43 8.60 -7.62
C HIS A 105 8.96 10.04 -7.77
N ALA A 106 8.05 10.51 -6.91
CA ALA A 106 7.51 11.87 -6.96
C ALA A 106 8.61 12.93 -6.82
N LEU A 107 9.50 12.78 -5.84
CA LEU A 107 10.59 13.74 -5.62
C LEU A 107 11.63 13.70 -6.74
N SER A 108 11.86 12.53 -7.36
CA SER A 108 12.74 12.43 -8.54
C SER A 108 12.17 13.19 -9.74
N LEU A 109 10.85 13.12 -9.97
CA LEU A 109 10.17 13.85 -11.05
C LEU A 109 10.15 15.36 -10.79
N ALA A 110 9.92 15.77 -9.54
CA ALA A 110 9.90 17.17 -9.13
C ALA A 110 11.29 17.81 -9.06
N GLY A 111 12.37 17.01 -9.10
CA GLY A 111 13.72 17.50 -8.84
C GLY A 111 13.91 18.00 -7.40
N PHE A 112 13.14 17.45 -6.45
CA PHE A 112 13.14 17.84 -5.04
C PHE A 112 14.12 17.01 -4.20
N THR A 113 15.07 16.36 -4.84
CA THR A 113 16.14 15.60 -4.18
C THR A 113 17.45 16.40 -4.22
N GLY A 114 18.19 16.45 -3.11
CA GLY A 114 19.53 17.04 -3.04
C GLY A 114 19.70 18.17 -2.03
N HIS A 115 20.86 18.80 -2.07
CA HIS A 115 21.31 19.80 -1.08
C HIS A 115 20.74 21.21 -1.31
N TYR A 116 20.31 21.51 -2.54
CA TYR A 116 19.91 22.86 -2.93
C TYR A 116 18.38 23.04 -2.90
N GLY A 117 17.93 24.22 -2.48
CA GLY A 117 16.51 24.58 -2.39
C GLY A 117 16.07 24.94 -0.98
N ASN A 118 14.76 25.00 -0.76
CA ASN A 118 14.18 25.33 0.55
C ASN A 118 14.51 24.22 1.58
N PRO A 119 15.24 24.50 2.66
CA PRO A 119 15.56 23.51 3.69
C PRO A 119 14.37 23.17 4.60
N THR A 120 13.29 23.96 4.57
CA THR A 120 12.10 23.77 5.41
C THR A 120 10.86 23.45 4.56
N ARG A 121 11.00 22.50 3.63
CA ARG A 121 9.84 22.04 2.85
C ARG A 121 8.87 21.27 3.73
N LYS A 122 7.59 21.57 3.56
CA LYS A 122 6.51 20.90 4.29
C LYS A 122 5.97 19.74 3.46
N ALA A 123 5.85 18.58 4.09
CA ALA A 123 5.22 17.41 3.48
C ALA A 123 3.93 17.04 4.22
N ALA A 124 2.85 16.90 3.47
CA ALA A 124 1.61 16.31 3.91
C ALA A 124 1.62 14.81 3.60
N VAL A 125 1.07 14.01 4.51
CA VAL A 125 0.76 12.59 4.25
C VAL A 125 -0.69 12.35 4.66
N ILE A 126 -1.52 11.96 3.71
CA ILE A 126 -2.95 11.74 3.95
C ILE A 126 -3.18 10.28 4.37
N SER A 127 -3.86 10.10 5.51
CA SER A 127 -4.05 8.83 6.23
C SER A 127 -2.77 8.31 6.91
N PHE A 128 -2.92 7.29 7.77
CA PHE A 128 -1.81 6.65 8.49
C PHE A 128 -1.88 5.11 8.48
N GLY A 129 -2.12 4.56 7.29
CA GLY A 129 -1.96 3.13 7.00
C GLY A 129 -0.51 2.71 6.72
N SER A 130 -0.31 1.46 6.32
CA SER A 130 1.04 0.96 5.97
C SER A 130 1.68 1.71 4.81
N THR A 131 0.92 2.07 3.77
CA THR A 131 1.45 2.89 2.67
C THR A 131 1.92 4.26 3.16
N ALA A 132 1.12 4.95 3.96
CA ALA A 132 1.49 6.24 4.54
C ALA A 132 2.75 6.16 5.42
N ARG A 133 2.88 5.11 6.25
CA ARG A 133 4.11 4.85 7.01
C ARG A 133 5.35 4.75 6.11
N GLY A 134 5.23 4.03 5.00
CA GLY A 134 6.27 3.95 3.98
C GLY A 134 6.68 5.31 3.42
N ALA A 135 5.69 6.14 3.09
CA ALA A 135 5.90 7.49 2.59
C ALA A 135 6.64 8.36 3.63
N VAL A 136 6.19 8.33 4.89
CA VAL A 136 6.88 9.03 5.98
C VAL A 136 8.33 8.57 6.11
N HIS A 137 8.59 7.26 6.11
CA HIS A 137 9.96 6.76 6.22
C HIS A 137 10.87 7.25 5.07
N ALA A 138 10.34 7.35 3.85
CA ALA A 138 11.07 7.93 2.73
C ALA A 138 11.34 9.43 2.93
N LEU A 139 10.31 10.21 3.28
CA LEU A 139 10.43 11.65 3.54
C LEU A 139 11.46 11.94 4.63
N THR A 140 11.36 11.27 5.78
CA THR A 140 12.32 11.39 6.88
C THR A 140 13.73 10.99 6.44
N GLY A 141 13.87 9.87 5.71
CA GLY A 141 15.16 9.41 5.21
C GLY A 141 15.81 10.36 4.19
N LEU A 142 15.01 11.18 3.50
CA LEU A 142 15.46 12.22 2.57
C LEU A 142 15.66 13.59 3.24
N GLY A 143 15.48 13.68 4.56
CA GLY A 143 15.78 14.88 5.34
C GLY A 143 14.60 15.85 5.50
N PHE A 144 13.38 15.46 5.13
CA PHE A 144 12.19 16.26 5.48
C PHE A 144 12.00 16.25 7.00
N SER A 145 11.92 17.43 7.59
CA SER A 145 11.76 17.64 9.02
C SER A 145 10.38 18.21 9.40
N ASP A 146 9.66 18.82 8.47
CA ASP A 146 8.29 19.31 8.66
C ASP A 146 7.32 18.39 7.90
N ILE A 147 6.85 17.35 8.59
CA ILE A 147 5.93 16.35 8.04
C ILE A 147 4.66 16.37 8.88
N THR A 148 3.52 16.58 8.21
CA THR A 148 2.19 16.53 8.83
C THR A 148 1.39 15.37 8.26
N VAL A 149 0.93 14.50 9.15
CA VAL A 149 0.04 13.38 8.84
C VAL A 149 -1.40 13.79 9.12
N PHE A 150 -2.27 13.63 8.13
CA PHE A 150 -3.69 13.91 8.25
C PHE A 150 -4.48 12.62 8.47
N THR A 151 -5.29 12.52 9.53
CA THR A 151 -6.05 11.30 9.85
C THR A 151 -7.53 11.56 10.07
N GLN A 152 -8.40 10.66 9.60
CA GLN A 152 -9.84 10.69 9.94
C GLN A 152 -10.14 10.18 11.34
N ARG A 153 -9.19 9.45 11.94
CA ARG A 153 -9.31 8.99 13.31
C ARG A 153 -8.78 10.09 14.21
N ALA A 154 -9.38 10.22 15.38
CA ALA A 154 -8.83 11.00 16.47
C ALA A 154 -7.33 10.73 16.64
N VAL A 155 -6.54 11.80 16.74
CA VAL A 155 -5.07 11.71 16.81
C VAL A 155 -4.64 10.76 17.93
N GLN A 156 -5.33 10.79 19.07
CA GLN A 156 -5.07 9.95 20.24
C GLN A 156 -5.35 8.46 19.97
N ALA A 157 -6.20 8.15 18.99
CA ALA A 157 -6.52 6.79 18.56
C ALA A 157 -5.57 6.27 17.47
N VAL A 158 -4.65 7.10 16.97
CA VAL A 158 -3.61 6.67 16.03
C VAL A 158 -2.58 5.84 16.80
N THR A 159 -2.65 4.53 16.64
CA THR A 159 -1.66 3.62 17.24
C THR A 159 -0.31 3.78 16.54
N THR A 160 0.78 3.58 17.29
CA THR A 160 2.17 3.58 16.76
C THR A 160 2.57 4.86 16.03
N GLN A 161 2.22 6.03 16.59
CA GLN A 161 2.72 7.30 16.07
C GLN A 161 4.25 7.31 15.99
N ILE A 162 4.77 7.79 14.88
CA ILE A 162 6.20 8.06 14.69
C ILE A 162 6.51 9.40 15.38
N PRO A 163 7.47 9.45 16.32
CA PRO A 163 7.88 10.68 16.98
C PRO A 163 8.43 11.72 16.01
N GLY A 164 8.18 12.99 16.28
CA GLY A 164 8.70 14.11 15.49
C GLY A 164 7.85 14.49 14.27
N LEU A 165 6.70 13.84 14.05
CA LEU A 165 5.71 14.28 13.06
C LEU A 165 4.61 15.12 13.72
N HIS A 166 3.96 15.94 12.90
CA HIS A 166 2.70 16.57 13.25
C HIS A 166 1.53 15.65 12.84
N TYR A 167 0.48 15.62 13.64
CA TYR A 167 -0.75 14.90 13.33
C TYR A 167 -1.93 15.84 13.42
N LEU A 168 -2.72 15.91 12.36
CA LEU A 168 -3.95 16.70 12.32
C LEU A 168 -5.12 15.77 12.00
N GLU A 169 -6.22 15.95 12.72
CA GLU A 169 -7.46 15.26 12.41
C GLU A 169 -8.22 16.02 11.32
N TYR A 170 -8.86 15.29 10.41
CA TYR A 170 -9.83 15.87 9.48
C TYR A 170 -11.13 15.05 9.49
N THR A 171 -12.23 15.74 9.27
CA THR A 171 -13.59 15.17 9.32
C THR A 171 -14.31 15.37 7.99
N ASP A 172 -15.39 14.62 7.79
CA ASP A 172 -16.32 14.72 6.66
C ASP A 172 -17.73 14.96 7.23
N PRO A 173 -18.06 16.20 7.64
CA PRO A 173 -19.26 16.47 8.44
C PRO A 173 -20.57 16.09 7.74
N ASP A 174 -20.61 16.24 6.42
CA ASP A 174 -21.78 15.92 5.59
C ASP A 174 -21.72 14.54 4.94
N GLY A 175 -20.62 13.80 5.14
CA GLY A 175 -20.39 12.46 4.56
C GLY A 175 -20.28 12.47 3.04
N SER A 176 -20.11 13.64 2.42
CA SER A 176 -20.06 13.79 0.96
C SER A 176 -18.69 13.46 0.38
N GLY A 177 -17.65 13.45 1.22
CA GLY A 177 -16.25 13.36 0.83
C GLY A 177 -15.73 14.60 0.11
N LYS A 178 -16.51 15.69 0.04
CA LYS A 178 -16.17 16.91 -0.70
C LYS A 178 -15.85 18.10 0.20
N ASN A 179 -16.49 18.17 1.37
CA ASN A 179 -16.33 19.26 2.32
C ASN A 179 -15.55 18.77 3.54
N LEU A 180 -14.30 18.37 3.29
CA LEU A 180 -13.42 17.89 4.36
C LEU A 180 -12.88 19.09 5.16
N GLU A 181 -12.87 18.96 6.48
CA GLU A 181 -12.48 20.03 7.40
C GLU A 181 -11.44 19.53 8.40
N ILE A 182 -10.42 20.36 8.69
CA ILE A 182 -9.47 20.12 9.77
C ILE A 182 -10.18 20.33 11.10
N TYR A 183 -10.00 19.39 12.02
CA TYR A 183 -10.54 19.47 13.36
C TYR A 183 -9.47 19.96 14.35
N ASP A 184 -9.71 21.11 14.97
CA ASP A 184 -8.87 21.66 16.03
C ASP A 184 -9.44 21.32 17.41
N HIS A 185 -8.80 20.36 18.09
CA HIS A 185 -9.15 19.94 19.45
C HIS A 185 -9.00 21.05 20.52
N ILE A 186 -8.29 22.15 20.23
CA ILE A 186 -8.07 23.24 21.19
C ILE A 186 -9.25 24.22 21.17
N THR A 187 -9.78 24.53 19.99
CA THR A 187 -10.82 25.56 19.83
C THR A 187 -12.22 25.01 19.64
N ASP A 188 -12.38 23.72 19.28
CA ASP A 188 -13.66 23.03 19.05
C ASP A 188 -14.64 23.77 18.11
N THR A 189 -14.11 24.73 17.31
CA THR A 189 -14.91 25.70 16.55
C THR A 189 -14.25 26.19 15.26
N ASN A 190 -12.92 26.06 15.11
CA ASN A 190 -12.24 26.47 13.87
C ASN A 190 -12.12 25.29 12.91
N HIS A 191 -13.13 25.15 12.05
CA HIS A 191 -13.12 24.23 10.93
C HIS A 191 -12.41 24.91 9.74
N GLU A 192 -11.12 24.61 9.56
CA GLU A 192 -10.36 25.02 8.37
C GLU A 192 -10.64 24.04 7.23
N SER A 193 -10.82 24.53 6.01
CA SER A 193 -10.96 23.68 4.82
C SER A 193 -9.73 22.79 4.67
N PHE A 194 -9.93 21.48 4.53
CA PHE A 194 -8.82 20.54 4.34
C PHE A 194 -8.04 20.84 3.06
N ALA A 195 -8.74 21.25 2.00
CA ALA A 195 -8.10 21.62 0.73
C ALA A 195 -7.23 22.87 0.89
N ASP A 196 -7.72 23.90 1.59
CA ASP A 196 -6.95 25.12 1.85
C ASP A 196 -5.73 24.80 2.71
N LYS A 197 -5.89 23.89 3.69
CA LYS A 197 -4.78 23.44 4.52
C LYS A 197 -3.70 22.74 3.72
N LEU A 198 -4.08 21.89 2.79
CA LEU A 198 -3.13 21.18 1.92
C LEU A 198 -2.32 22.13 1.02
N CYS A 199 -2.85 23.31 0.68
CA CYS A 199 -2.10 24.32 -0.08
C CYS A 199 -0.89 24.90 0.67
N GLU A 200 -0.77 24.69 1.98
CA GLU A 200 0.42 25.09 2.75
C GLU A 200 1.63 24.16 2.54
N PHE A 201 1.45 23.01 1.88
CA PHE A 201 2.46 21.96 1.75
C PHE A 201 3.12 21.94 0.37
N ASP A 202 4.44 21.69 0.34
CA ASP A 202 5.22 21.57 -0.89
C ASP A 202 5.07 20.18 -1.54
N VAL A 203 4.78 19.17 -0.73
CA VAL A 203 4.62 17.76 -1.13
C VAL A 203 3.37 17.21 -0.43
N ILE A 204 2.51 16.51 -1.18
CA ILE A 204 1.28 15.87 -0.68
C ILE A 204 1.25 14.41 -1.14
#